data_AF-A0A7X6ULX4-F1
#
_entry.id   AF-A0A7X6ULX4-F1
#
_cell.length_a   1.000
_cell.length_b   1.000
_cell.length_c   1.000
_cell.angle_alpha   90.00
_cell.angle_beta   90.00
_cell.angle_gamma   90.00
#
_symmetry.space_group_name_H-M   'P 1'
#
loop_
_entity.id
_entity.type
_entity.pdbx_description
1 polymer ?
#
loop_
_entity_poly.entity_id
_entity_poly.type
_entity_poly.pdbx_seq_one_letter_code
_entity_poly.pdbx_strand_id
1 'polypeptide(L)'
;MPKPELEFFDHDLNIEWRQVEGAQEGIIEKILSLDPETGSYTRVLKFPPGMVTTETLVHDFWEEVWILEGKLMDLKKEETYIKGMYACRPPGMLHGPYNIPDGCMTLEIRTFEK
;
A
#
# COMPACT_ATOMS: atom_id res chain seq x y z
N MET A 1 16.78 -5.94 12.69
CA MET A 1 16.10 -6.08 13.97
C MET A 1 14.64 -6.05 13.62
N PRO A 2 13.78 -6.87 14.24
CA PRO A 2 12.35 -6.75 13.97
C PRO A 2 11.89 -5.28 14.05
N LYS A 3 10.80 -4.94 13.34
CA LYS A 3 10.19 -3.60 13.37
C LYS A 3 10.21 -3.04 14.81
N PRO A 4 10.47 -1.72 14.99
CA PRO A 4 10.64 -1.14 16.32
C PRO A 4 9.38 -1.29 17.17
N GLU A 5 9.55 -1.36 18.49
CA GLU A 5 8.44 -1.23 19.44
C GLU A 5 7.91 0.21 19.39
N LEU A 6 6.62 0.36 19.13
CA LEU A 6 5.92 1.64 19.06
C LEU A 6 4.59 1.50 19.83
N GLU A 7 4.31 2.45 20.72
CA GLU A 7 2.98 2.59 21.36
C GLU A 7 2.07 3.46 20.48
N PHE A 8 0.77 3.57 20.79
CA PHE A 8 -0.15 4.46 20.06
C PHE A 8 0.39 5.89 19.93
N PHE A 9 0.46 6.38 18.69
CA PHE A 9 0.79 7.76 18.37
C PHE A 9 -0.04 8.27 17.19
N ASP A 10 -0.15 9.59 17.08
CA ASP A 10 -0.85 10.24 15.96
C ASP A 10 0.10 10.35 14.76
N HIS A 11 -0.07 9.50 13.74
CA HIS A 11 0.78 9.54 12.56
C HIS A 11 0.60 10.82 11.72
N ASP A 12 -0.50 11.56 11.89
CA ASP A 12 -0.73 12.82 11.19
C ASP A 12 0.07 13.98 11.77
N LEU A 13 0.38 13.93 13.06
CA LEU A 13 1.24 14.91 13.70
C LEU A 13 2.74 14.54 13.66
N ASN A 14 3.07 13.27 13.45
CA ASN A 14 4.43 12.75 13.65
C ASN A 14 5.12 12.28 12.36
N ILE A 15 4.38 12.09 11.26
CA ILE A 15 4.94 11.56 10.01
C ILE A 15 4.41 12.39 8.85
N GLU A 16 5.32 12.98 8.08
CA GLU A 16 4.99 13.70 6.86
C GLU A 16 4.66 12.73 5.73
N TRP A 17 3.70 13.11 4.88
CA TRP A 17 3.48 12.42 3.62
C TRP A 17 4.68 12.61 2.70
N ARG A 18 5.12 11.54 2.03
CA ARG A 18 6.15 11.61 0.99
C ARG A 18 5.71 10.89 -0.27
N GLN A 19 6.19 11.34 -1.43
CA GLN A 19 6.04 10.61 -2.69
C GLN A 19 6.69 9.23 -2.58
N VAL A 20 6.01 8.19 -3.07
CA VAL A 20 6.57 6.84 -3.17
C VAL A 20 7.61 6.82 -4.29
N GLU A 21 8.83 6.40 -3.96
CA GLU A 21 9.93 6.30 -4.91
C GLU A 21 9.60 5.32 -6.04
N GLY A 22 9.81 5.73 -7.30
CA GLY A 22 9.54 4.93 -8.49
C GLY A 22 8.05 4.73 -8.82
N ALA A 23 7.13 5.19 -7.99
CA ALA A 23 5.70 5.16 -8.27
C ALA A 23 5.27 6.36 -9.14
N GLN A 24 4.07 6.25 -9.71
CA GLN A 24 3.45 7.38 -10.42
C GLN A 24 3.28 8.60 -9.49
N GLU A 25 3.45 9.80 -10.06
CA GLU A 25 3.32 11.07 -9.34
C GLU A 25 1.97 11.18 -8.60
N GLY A 26 2.02 11.60 -7.35
CA GLY A 26 0.86 11.77 -6.47
C GLY A 26 0.53 10.54 -5.62
N ILE A 27 1.15 9.39 -5.86
CA ILE A 27 1.10 8.26 -4.92
C ILE A 27 2.01 8.60 -3.73
N ILE A 28 1.41 8.81 -2.57
CA ILE A 28 2.11 9.23 -1.36
C ILE A 28 1.96 8.22 -0.24
N GLU A 29 2.94 8.16 0.66
CA GLU A 29 2.97 7.22 1.78
C GLU A 29 3.40 7.86 3.10
N LYS A 30 3.06 7.18 4.20
CA LYS A 30 3.64 7.32 5.53
C LYS A 30 4.15 5.95 5.97
N ILE A 31 5.46 5.82 6.16
CA ILE A 31 6.05 4.60 6.74
C ILE A 31 5.86 4.63 8.26
N LEU A 32 5.01 3.75 8.78
CA LEU A 32 4.68 3.68 10.20
C LEU A 32 5.74 2.93 11.01
N SER A 33 6.33 1.89 10.43
CA SER A 33 7.38 1.08 11.05
C SER A 33 8.23 0.43 9.97
N LEU A 34 9.54 0.28 10.21
CA LEU A 34 10.50 -0.32 9.27
C LEU A 34 11.49 -1.20 10.04
N ASP A 35 11.71 -2.42 9.56
CA ASP A 35 12.85 -3.25 9.92
C ASP A 35 14.02 -2.91 8.98
N PRO A 36 15.12 -2.31 9.47
CA PRO A 36 16.25 -1.93 8.62
C PRO A 36 17.12 -3.13 8.18
N GLU A 37 16.98 -4.31 8.78
CA GLU A 37 17.70 -5.51 8.33
C GLU A 37 17.01 -6.18 7.15
N THR A 38 15.69 -6.33 7.20
CA THR A 38 14.93 -7.05 6.16
C THR A 38 14.31 -6.13 5.12
N GLY A 39 14.13 -4.85 5.43
CA GLY A 39 13.33 -3.93 4.62
C GLY A 39 11.82 -4.09 4.81
N SER A 40 11.36 -4.98 5.70
CA SER A 40 9.93 -5.15 6.00
C SER A 40 9.36 -3.90 6.65
N TYR A 41 8.20 -3.44 6.19
CA TYR A 41 7.57 -2.23 6.72
C TYR A 41 6.06 -2.32 6.81
N THR A 42 5.48 -1.36 7.52
CA THR A 42 4.04 -1.08 7.51
C THR A 42 3.87 0.37 7.08
N ARG A 43 2.94 0.67 6.18
CA ARG A 43 2.68 2.02 5.71
C ARG A 43 1.19 2.33 5.57
N VAL A 44 0.86 3.62 5.63
CA VAL A 44 -0.35 4.14 5.01
C VAL A 44 0.02 4.59 3.60
N LEU A 45 -0.72 4.12 2.60
CA LEU A 45 -0.51 4.46 1.19
C LEU A 45 -1.76 5.17 0.66
N LYS A 46 -1.57 6.26 -0.09
CA LYS A 46 -2.68 7.05 -0.64
C LYS A 46 -2.50 7.27 -2.13
N PHE A 47 -3.57 7.00 -2.86
CA PHE A 47 -3.71 7.20 -4.29
C PHE A 47 -4.64 8.40 -4.56
N PRO A 48 -4.27 9.31 -5.47
CA PRO A 48 -5.10 10.46 -5.79
C PRO A 48 -6.32 10.04 -6.62
N PRO A 49 -7.43 10.79 -6.54
CA PRO A 49 -8.59 10.60 -7.41
C PRO A 49 -8.24 10.74 -8.90
N GLY A 50 -8.89 9.94 -9.74
CA GLY A 50 -8.70 9.90 -11.18
C GLY A 50 -7.45 9.17 -11.65
N MET A 51 -6.68 8.56 -10.75
CA MET A 51 -5.49 7.80 -11.12
C MET A 51 -5.86 6.50 -11.83
N VAL A 52 -5.15 6.20 -12.92
CA VAL A 52 -5.14 4.89 -13.57
C VAL A 52 -3.71 4.41 -13.62
N THR A 53 -3.41 3.30 -12.94
CA THR A 53 -2.11 2.65 -13.08
C THR A 53 -2.09 1.86 -14.38
N THR A 54 -0.94 1.76 -15.06
CA THR A 54 -0.85 1.06 -16.35
C THR A 54 -0.24 -0.33 -16.23
N GLU A 55 0.65 -0.52 -15.26
CA GLU A 55 1.39 -1.76 -15.09
C GLU A 55 0.64 -2.77 -14.23
N THR A 56 0.80 -4.05 -14.58
CA THR A 56 0.45 -5.15 -13.67
C THR A 56 1.53 -5.25 -12.61
N LEU A 57 1.10 -5.20 -11.36
CA LEU A 57 2.01 -5.27 -10.24
C LEU A 57 2.32 -6.73 -9.90
N VAL A 58 3.58 -6.97 -9.57
CA VAL A 58 4.10 -8.24 -9.07
C VAL A 58 5.30 -7.94 -8.19
N HIS A 59 5.37 -8.61 -7.05
CA HIS A 59 6.37 -8.36 -6.02
C HIS A 59 6.94 -9.69 -5.52
N ASP A 60 8.16 -9.65 -4.97
CA ASP A 60 8.89 -10.77 -4.40
C ASP A 60 8.73 -10.90 -2.88
N PHE A 61 7.90 -10.05 -2.27
CA PHE A 61 7.55 -10.04 -0.85
C PHE A 61 6.07 -10.37 -0.64
N TRP A 62 5.72 -10.72 0.61
CA TRP A 62 4.33 -10.80 1.03
C TRP A 62 3.76 -9.40 1.21
N GLU A 63 2.63 -9.14 0.59
CA GLU A 63 1.89 -7.88 0.71
C GLU A 63 0.51 -8.14 1.33
N GLU A 64 0.22 -7.51 2.46
CA GLU A 64 -1.11 -7.49 3.04
C GLU A 64 -1.67 -6.07 2.97
N VAL A 65 -2.92 -5.94 2.54
CA VAL A 65 -3.56 -4.64 2.31
C VAL A 65 -4.92 -4.59 3.00
N TRP A 66 -5.20 -3.50 3.69
CA TRP A 66 -6.53 -3.16 4.18
C TRP A 66 -6.97 -1.82 3.59
N ILE A 67 -8.13 -1.75 2.95
CA ILE A 67 -8.64 -0.49 2.39
C ILE A 67 -9.29 0.34 3.49
N LEU A 68 -8.67 1.47 3.84
CA LEU A 68 -9.14 2.39 4.86
C LEU A 68 -10.21 3.33 4.31
N GLU A 69 -10.02 3.81 3.08
CA GLU A 69 -10.93 4.73 2.38
C GLU A 69 -10.90 4.54 0.87
N GLY A 70 -11.98 4.94 0.19
CA GLY A 70 -12.07 4.88 -1.27
C GLY A 70 -12.21 3.47 -1.82
N LYS A 71 -11.72 3.27 -3.05
CA LYS A 71 -11.81 1.99 -3.77
C LYS A 71 -10.69 1.80 -4.80
N LEU A 72 -10.39 0.55 -5.11
CA LEU A 72 -9.52 0.13 -6.22
C LEU A 72 -10.37 -0.70 -7.20
N MET A 73 -10.33 -0.36 -8.48
CA MET A 73 -10.98 -1.16 -9.54
C MET A 73 -9.88 -1.91 -10.31
N ASP A 74 -9.78 -3.22 -10.12
CA ASP A 74 -8.83 -4.07 -10.85
C ASP A 74 -9.33 -4.24 -12.29
N LEU A 75 -8.60 -3.64 -13.24
CA LEU A 75 -9.00 -3.60 -14.64
C LEU A 75 -8.87 -4.96 -15.34
N LYS A 76 -7.98 -5.83 -14.86
CA LYS A 76 -7.79 -7.17 -15.44
C LYS A 76 -8.79 -8.18 -14.89
N LYS A 77 -9.10 -8.08 -13.60
CA LYS A 77 -10.07 -8.97 -12.94
C LYS A 77 -11.52 -8.50 -13.08
N GLU A 78 -11.73 -7.24 -13.49
CA GLU A 78 -13.04 -6.59 -13.52
C GLU A 78 -13.72 -6.57 -12.15
N GLU A 79 -12.90 -6.46 -11.09
CA GLU A 79 -13.35 -6.47 -9.70
C GLU A 79 -13.18 -5.08 -9.06
N THR A 80 -14.05 -4.75 -8.12
CA THR A 80 -13.94 -3.52 -7.32
C THR A 80 -13.75 -3.87 -5.85
N TYR A 81 -12.69 -3.35 -5.26
CA TYR A 81 -12.36 -3.51 -3.85
C TYR A 81 -12.60 -2.17 -3.13
N ILE A 82 -13.34 -2.20 -2.03
CA ILE A 82 -13.81 -0.98 -1.32
C ILE A 82 -13.33 -0.96 0.14
N LYS A 83 -13.52 0.18 0.80
CA LYS A 83 -13.29 0.36 2.25
C LYS A 83 -13.76 -0.85 3.07
N GLY A 84 -12.88 -1.32 3.95
CA GLY A 84 -13.11 -2.47 4.83
C GLY A 84 -12.69 -3.82 4.26
N MET A 85 -12.33 -3.89 2.97
CA MET A 85 -11.81 -5.12 2.37
C MET A 85 -10.32 -5.30 2.67
N TYR A 86 -9.92 -6.57 2.80
CA TYR A 86 -8.57 -7.01 3.05
C TYR A 86 -8.08 -7.94 1.92
N ALA A 87 -6.78 -7.89 1.63
CA ALA A 87 -6.11 -8.83 0.74
C ALA A 87 -4.79 -9.31 1.35
N CYS A 88 -4.45 -10.57 1.12
CA CYS A 88 -3.12 -11.14 1.35
C CYS A 88 -2.57 -11.61 0.00
N ARG A 89 -1.44 -11.06 -0.42
CA ARG A 89 -0.82 -11.29 -1.73
C ARG A 89 0.56 -11.92 -1.51
N PRO A 90 0.72 -13.21 -1.81
CA PRO A 90 2.03 -13.85 -1.73
C PRO A 90 2.96 -13.34 -2.84
N PRO A 91 4.28 -13.58 -2.71
CA PRO A 91 5.24 -13.35 -3.79
C PRO A 91 4.77 -13.94 -5.12
N GLY A 92 4.88 -13.17 -6.20
CA GLY A 92 4.47 -13.57 -7.55
C GLY A 92 2.98 -13.38 -7.88
N MET A 93 2.14 -12.97 -6.92
CA MET A 93 0.72 -12.74 -7.21
C MET A 93 0.50 -11.48 -8.08
N LEU A 94 -0.04 -11.69 -9.27
CA LEU A 94 -0.42 -10.62 -10.19
C LEU A 94 -1.67 -9.86 -9.69
N HIS A 95 -1.61 -8.53 -9.76
CA HIS A 95 -2.73 -7.68 -9.39
C HIS A 95 -2.67 -6.30 -10.08
N GLY A 96 -3.84 -5.65 -10.17
CA GLY A 96 -3.99 -4.46 -11.00
C GLY A 96 -3.80 -4.77 -12.50
N PRO A 97 -3.59 -3.76 -13.36
CA PRO A 97 -3.64 -2.33 -13.07
C PRO A 97 -4.96 -1.87 -12.46
N TYR A 98 -4.94 -0.70 -11.81
CA TYR A 98 -6.07 -0.15 -11.10
C TYR A 98 -6.59 1.13 -11.74
N ASN A 99 -7.92 1.26 -11.80
CA ASN A 99 -8.59 2.54 -11.92
C ASN A 99 -9.08 3.00 -10.53
N ILE A 100 -8.81 4.26 -10.20
CA ILE A 100 -8.98 4.83 -8.85
C ILE A 100 -9.73 6.18 -8.98
N PRO A 101 -11.02 6.17 -9.37
CA PRO A 101 -11.73 7.40 -9.72
C PRO A 101 -11.92 8.35 -8.54
N ASP A 102 -12.16 7.82 -7.34
CA ASP A 102 -12.51 8.61 -6.14
C ASP A 102 -11.33 8.75 -5.15
N GLY A 103 -10.15 8.26 -5.51
CA GLY A 103 -9.01 8.09 -4.60
C GLY A 103 -9.12 6.82 -3.77
N CYS A 104 -8.02 6.45 -3.12
CA CYS A 104 -7.95 5.29 -2.24
C CYS A 104 -6.89 5.50 -1.17
N MET A 105 -7.14 5.01 0.04
CA MET A 105 -6.16 4.96 1.11
C MET A 105 -6.12 3.55 1.71
N THR A 106 -4.93 2.99 1.86
CA THR A 106 -4.72 1.64 2.39
C THR A 106 -3.75 1.63 3.56
N LEU A 107 -3.94 0.69 4.47
CA LEU A 107 -2.87 0.17 5.31
C LEU A 107 -2.22 -0.96 4.54
N GLU A 108 -0.91 -0.90 4.34
CA GLU A 108 -0.15 -1.93 3.63
C GLU A 108 0.99 -2.44 4.51
N ILE A 109 1.13 -3.75 4.58
CA ILE A 109 2.21 -4.44 5.28
C ILE A 109 3.01 -5.21 4.23
N ARG A 110 4.33 -4.95 4.20
CA ARG A 110 5.28 -5.72 3.39
C ARG A 110 6.19 -6.53 4.30
N THR A 111 6.29 -7.81 4.01
CA THR A 111 7.13 -8.76 4.74
C THR A 111 8.08 -9.44 3.78
N PHE A 112 9.37 -9.21 3.97
CA PHE A 112 10.46 -9.87 3.25
C PHE A 112 10.96 -11.02 4.12
N GLU A 113 11.03 -12.22 3.54
CA GLU A 113 11.60 -13.38 4.22
C GLU A 113 13.12 -13.19 4.39
N LYS A 114 13.67 -13.66 5.51
CA LYS A 114 15.12 -13.62 5.78
C LYS A 114 15.87 -14.69 5.00
#